data_AF-A0A1I4Y137-F1
#
_entry.id   AF-A0A1I4Y137-F1
#
_cell.length_a   1.000
_cell.length_b   1.000
_cell.length_c   1.000
_cell.angle_alpha   90.00
_cell.angle_beta   90.00
_cell.angle_gamma   90.00
#
_symmetry.space_group_name_H-M   'P 1'
#
loop_
_entity.id
_entity.type
_entity.pdbx_description
1 polymer ?
#
loop_
_entity_poly.entity_id
_entity_poly.type
_entity_poly.pdbx_seq_one_letter_code
_entity_poly.pdbx_strand_id
1 'polypeptide(L)'
;MDMRDDTTMKEAIFLGPTSVKPGVPSFGKKMMHWLTICGITGVIIFYITQSLTQEPGLSFFVSALASVSIVGSIWSHWIATTRHEQRVAFIDAYQFPARVKERVGWHYPHLSDDQLSLIMQGLRQYLQFCNTSIRETVSMPSRAVDIAWHEFILFTRDYNQFCERGIGRFLHHLPAGGTVSPGMIEDGLRKAWLLACEWEGIDQKSPCRLPFLFAIDAALNIPDGFPHSLDNDYATKGGTACGGGGCGGCGGGC
;
A
#
# COMPACT_ATOMS: atom_id res chain seq x y z
N MET A 1 26.82 30.97 30.77
CA MET A 1 26.98 29.51 30.79
C MET A 1 26.02 28.96 29.76
N ASP A 2 26.56 28.64 28.59
CA ASP A 2 25.82 28.07 27.46
C ASP A 2 25.46 26.61 27.79
N MET A 3 24.17 26.27 27.71
CA MET A 3 23.62 24.91 27.84
C MET A 3 22.83 24.57 26.56
N ARG A 4 23.35 24.99 25.40
CA ARG A 4 23.07 24.32 24.14
C ARG A 4 24.12 23.22 23.96
N ASP A 5 23.66 22.05 23.51
CA ASP A 5 24.47 20.99 22.90
C ASP A 5 25.01 19.87 23.80
N ASP A 6 24.16 18.90 24.20
CA ASP A 6 24.64 17.51 24.42
C ASP A 6 23.56 16.39 24.35
N THR A 7 22.25 16.68 24.31
CA THR A 7 21.20 15.64 24.36
C THR A 7 20.24 15.62 23.16
N THR A 8 20.39 16.55 22.22
CA THR A 8 19.59 16.66 20.98
C THR A 8 19.99 15.69 19.86
N MET A 9 21.02 14.83 20.05
CA MET A 9 21.67 14.10 18.95
C MET A 9 21.94 12.61 19.16
N LYS A 10 21.87 12.07 20.38
CA LYS A 10 22.42 10.72 20.66
C LYS A 10 21.51 9.53 20.34
N GLU A 11 20.21 9.74 20.14
CA GLU A 11 19.28 8.71 19.65
C GLU A 11 18.27 9.30 18.66
N ALA A 12 18.75 10.18 17.76
CA ALA A 12 18.13 10.32 16.44
C ALA A 12 18.34 9.02 15.64
N ILE A 13 17.87 7.90 16.20
CA ILE A 13 17.57 6.69 15.48
C ILE A 13 16.69 7.14 14.34
N PHE A 14 17.04 6.66 13.16
CA PHE A 14 16.50 6.93 11.83
C PHE A 14 14.95 6.91 11.73
N LEU A 15 14.26 7.82 12.43
CA LEU A 15 12.80 7.91 12.58
C LEU A 15 12.16 8.91 11.63
N GLY A 16 12.94 9.61 10.82
CA GLY A 16 12.37 10.24 9.64
C GLY A 16 12.07 9.15 8.61
N PRO A 17 10.83 8.98 8.13
CA PRO A 17 10.62 8.16 6.96
C PRO A 17 11.51 8.71 5.85
N THR A 18 12.44 7.89 5.38
CA THR A 18 13.29 8.27 4.26
C THR A 18 12.41 8.73 3.10
N SER A 19 12.86 9.74 2.35
CA SER A 19 12.09 10.30 1.22
C SER A 19 11.98 9.35 0.04
N VAL A 20 12.41 8.10 0.18
CA VAL A 20 12.17 7.07 -0.80
C VAL A 20 10.65 6.88 -0.79
N LYS A 21 10.01 7.43 -1.82
CA LYS A 21 8.67 7.04 -2.22
C LYS A 21 8.89 6.05 -3.36
N PRO A 22 8.15 4.93 -3.44
CA PRO A 22 8.21 4.09 -4.62
C PRO A 22 7.98 5.00 -5.82
N GLY A 23 8.94 4.99 -6.76
CA GLY A 23 8.93 5.88 -7.90
C GLY A 23 7.65 5.62 -8.68
N VAL A 24 6.69 6.55 -8.61
CA VAL A 24 5.47 6.43 -9.39
C VAL A 24 5.91 6.50 -10.85
N PRO A 25 5.81 5.41 -11.63
CA PRO A 25 6.43 5.39 -12.94
C PRO A 25 5.73 6.42 -13.82
N SER A 26 6.45 7.46 -14.25
CA SER A 26 5.85 8.58 -14.97
C SER A 26 5.06 8.08 -16.18
N PHE A 27 3.75 8.28 -16.13
CA PHE A 27 2.78 7.79 -17.10
C PHE A 27 3.19 8.05 -18.56
N GLY A 28 3.77 9.22 -18.84
CA GLY A 28 4.19 9.63 -20.19
C GLY A 28 5.20 8.70 -20.88
N LYS A 29 6.11 8.06 -20.13
CA LYS A 29 7.11 7.14 -20.71
C LYS A 29 6.53 5.75 -21.01
N LYS A 30 5.57 5.29 -20.22
CA LYS A 30 4.93 3.98 -20.40
C LYS A 30 3.83 4.01 -21.45
N MET A 31 3.05 5.09 -21.53
CA MET A 31 2.03 5.27 -22.57
C MET A 31 2.65 5.30 -23.97
N MET A 32 3.79 5.98 -24.15
CA MET A 32 4.48 6.02 -25.44
C MET A 32 4.88 4.60 -25.87
N HIS A 33 5.52 3.81 -24.99
CA HIS A 33 5.89 2.43 -25.30
C HIS A 33 4.69 1.53 -25.64
N TRP A 34 3.59 1.63 -24.91
CA TRP A 34 2.40 0.83 -25.19
C TRP A 34 1.71 1.22 -26.49
N LEU A 35 1.64 2.52 -26.82
CA LEU A 35 1.12 2.98 -28.11
C LEU A 35 1.99 2.47 -29.26
N THR A 36 3.32 2.47 -29.12
CA THR A 36 4.21 1.91 -30.15
C THR A 36 4.05 0.39 -30.30
N ILE A 37 3.98 -0.35 -29.18
CA ILE A 37 3.82 -1.81 -29.18
C ILE A 37 2.46 -2.20 -29.79
N CYS A 38 1.37 -1.51 -29.41
CA CYS A 38 0.03 -1.76 -29.93
C CYS A 38 -0.11 -1.34 -31.41
N GLY A 39 0.56 -0.27 -31.84
CA GLY A 39 0.63 0.09 -33.25
C GLY A 39 1.32 -0.99 -34.09
N ILE A 40 2.49 -1.47 -33.63
CA ILE A 40 3.26 -2.51 -34.34
C ILE A 40 2.49 -3.84 -34.35
N THR A 41 1.95 -4.28 -33.21
CA THR A 41 1.21 -5.55 -33.13
C THR A 41 -0.12 -5.51 -33.88
N GLY A 42 -0.84 -4.37 -33.86
CA GLY A 42 -2.08 -4.21 -34.63
C GLY A 42 -1.85 -4.33 -36.14
N VAL A 43 -0.76 -3.76 -36.66
CA VAL A 43 -0.36 -3.90 -38.07
C VAL A 43 0.00 -5.36 -38.40
N ILE A 44 0.77 -6.04 -37.54
CA ILE A 44 1.14 -7.45 -37.75
C ILE A 44 -0.09 -8.36 -37.74
N ILE A 45 -1.02 -8.17 -36.79
CA ILE A 45 -2.26 -8.96 -36.72
C ILE A 45 -3.13 -8.73 -37.96
N PHE A 46 -3.23 -7.48 -38.46
CA PHE A 46 -3.92 -7.16 -39.69
C PHE A 46 -3.33 -7.91 -40.90
N TYR A 47 -2.00 -7.91 -41.06
CA TYR A 47 -1.34 -8.63 -42.16
C TYR A 47 -1.45 -10.15 -42.05
N ILE A 48 -1.34 -10.71 -40.84
CA ILE A 48 -1.50 -12.16 -40.60
C ILE A 48 -2.95 -12.59 -40.86
N THR A 49 -3.94 -11.81 -40.40
CA THR A 49 -5.35 -12.12 -40.67
C THR A 49 -5.65 -12.03 -42.17
N GLN A 50 -5.10 -11.05 -42.88
CA GLN A 50 -5.22 -10.99 -44.34
C GLN A 50 -4.62 -12.21 -45.05
N SER A 51 -3.50 -12.75 -44.55
CA SER A 51 -2.83 -13.91 -45.17
C SER A 51 -3.50 -15.25 -44.86
N LEU A 52 -4.28 -15.35 -43.77
CA LEU A 52 -4.88 -16.59 -43.30
C LEU A 52 -6.34 -16.77 -43.73
N THR A 53 -7.07 -15.69 -43.97
CA THR A 53 -8.48 -15.76 -44.38
C THR A 53 -8.61 -15.42 -45.87
N GLN A 54 -9.18 -16.33 -46.67
CA GLN A 54 -9.53 -16.05 -48.07
C GLN A 54 -10.80 -15.17 -48.21
N GLU A 55 -11.50 -14.90 -47.10
CA GLU A 55 -12.74 -14.12 -47.03
C GLU A 55 -12.48 -12.72 -46.43
N PRO A 56 -12.34 -11.67 -47.24
CA PRO A 56 -11.88 -10.34 -46.78
C PRO A 56 -12.83 -9.65 -45.79
N GLY A 57 -14.11 -10.01 -45.79
CA GLY A 57 -15.09 -9.46 -44.85
C GLY A 57 -14.84 -9.92 -43.40
N LEU A 58 -14.60 -11.22 -43.18
CA LEU A 58 -14.46 -11.77 -41.83
C LEU A 58 -13.18 -11.28 -41.14
N SER A 59 -12.06 -11.19 -41.86
CA SER A 59 -10.79 -10.65 -41.33
C SER A 59 -10.88 -9.18 -40.97
N PHE A 60 -11.63 -8.38 -41.74
CA PHE A 60 -11.88 -6.98 -41.37
C PHE A 60 -12.62 -6.89 -40.03
N PHE A 61 -13.69 -7.67 -39.83
CA PHE A 61 -14.41 -7.66 -38.55
C PHE A 61 -13.56 -8.15 -37.38
N VAL A 62 -12.79 -9.22 -37.56
CA VAL A 62 -11.91 -9.76 -36.51
C VAL A 62 -10.81 -8.75 -36.12
N SER A 63 -10.16 -8.12 -37.11
CA SER A 63 -9.12 -7.11 -36.87
C SER A 63 -9.68 -5.82 -36.26
N ALA A 64 -10.87 -5.39 -36.67
CA ALA A 64 -11.56 -4.25 -36.07
C ALA A 64 -11.91 -4.49 -34.60
N LEU A 65 -12.45 -5.67 -34.26
CA LEU A 65 -12.77 -6.04 -32.88
C LEU A 65 -11.50 -6.10 -32.01
N ALA A 66 -10.44 -6.74 -32.50
CA ALA A 66 -9.17 -6.81 -31.78
C ALA A 66 -8.60 -5.40 -31.50
N SER A 67 -8.67 -4.50 -32.49
CA SER A 67 -8.22 -3.11 -32.35
C SER A 67 -9.01 -2.35 -31.29
N VAL A 68 -10.34 -2.48 -31.29
CA VAL A 68 -11.20 -1.85 -30.28
C VAL A 68 -10.89 -2.37 -28.87
N SER A 69 -10.70 -3.69 -28.71
CA SER A 69 -10.33 -4.29 -27.41
C SER A 69 -8.97 -3.80 -26.91
N ILE A 70 -7.98 -3.65 -27.80
CA ILE A 70 -6.65 -3.12 -27.45
C ILE A 70 -6.76 -1.66 -27.01
N VAL A 71 -7.44 -0.81 -27.80
CA VAL A 71 -7.63 0.61 -27.46
C VAL A 71 -8.38 0.77 -26.14
N GLY A 72 -9.44 -0.01 -25.92
CA GLY A 72 -10.17 -0.02 -24.65
C GLY A 72 -9.31 -0.46 -23.46
N SER A 73 -8.43 -1.45 -23.65
CA SER A 73 -7.50 -1.92 -22.60
C SER A 73 -6.46 -0.85 -22.25
N ILE A 74 -5.87 -0.19 -23.26
CA ILE A 74 -4.95 0.94 -23.04
C ILE A 74 -5.66 2.08 -22.32
N TRP A 75 -6.86 2.46 -22.76
CA TRP A 75 -7.64 3.53 -22.17
C TRP A 75 -8.01 3.24 -20.71
N SER A 76 -8.49 2.02 -20.41
CA SER A 76 -8.80 1.61 -19.04
C SER A 76 -7.56 1.59 -18.14
N HIS A 77 -6.41 1.14 -18.64
CA HIS A 77 -5.14 1.19 -17.91
C HIS A 77 -4.68 2.64 -17.68
N TRP A 78 -4.81 3.52 -18.68
CA TRP A 78 -4.53 4.96 -18.58
C TRP A 78 -5.38 5.62 -17.49
N ILE A 79 -6.70 5.36 -17.50
CA ILE A 79 -7.61 5.88 -16.47
C ILE A 79 -7.21 5.36 -15.09
N ALA A 80 -6.93 4.07 -14.95
CA ALA A 80 -6.62 3.46 -13.66
C ALA A 80 -5.31 4.02 -13.06
N THR A 81 -4.27 4.14 -13.88
CA THR A 81 -2.97 4.69 -13.47
C THR A 81 -3.07 6.17 -13.11
N THR A 82 -3.71 6.97 -13.95
CA THR A 82 -3.94 8.41 -13.68
C THR A 82 -4.73 8.63 -12.38
N ARG A 83 -5.78 7.82 -12.13
CA ARG A 83 -6.54 7.88 -10.88
C ARG A 83 -5.69 7.52 -9.67
N HIS A 84 -4.81 6.52 -9.79
CA HIS A 84 -3.90 6.15 -8.72
C HIS A 84 -2.89 7.27 -8.41
N GLU A 85 -2.32 7.91 -9.43
CA GLU A 85 -1.43 9.08 -9.26
C GLU A 85 -2.13 10.24 -8.54
N GLN A 86 -3.36 10.56 -8.95
CA GLN A 86 -4.18 11.59 -8.31
C GLN A 86 -4.47 11.27 -6.84
N ARG A 87 -4.72 10.00 -6.52
CA ARG A 87 -4.93 9.51 -5.15
C ARG A 87 -3.69 9.65 -4.29
N VAL A 88 -2.53 9.23 -4.81
CA VAL A 88 -1.24 9.38 -4.12
C VAL A 88 -0.98 10.85 -3.81
N ALA A 89 -1.14 11.74 -4.79
CA ALA A 89 -0.95 13.17 -4.62
C ALA A 89 -1.96 13.78 -3.63
N PHE A 90 -3.22 13.33 -3.66
CA PHE A 90 -4.23 13.76 -2.71
C PHE A 90 -3.87 13.34 -1.28
N ILE A 91 -3.49 12.07 -1.06
CA ILE A 91 -3.07 11.58 0.26
C ILE A 91 -1.84 12.32 0.73
N ASP A 92 -0.88 12.64 -0.13
CA ASP A 92 0.31 13.40 0.23
C ASP A 92 0.00 14.82 0.71
N ALA A 93 -0.91 15.51 0.02
CA ALA A 93 -1.27 16.89 0.32
C ALA A 93 -2.36 17.04 1.40
N TYR A 94 -3.04 15.94 1.78
CA TYR A 94 -4.20 15.98 2.68
C TYR A 94 -3.85 16.60 4.05
N GLN A 95 -4.67 17.52 4.53
CA GLN A 95 -4.52 18.09 5.86
C GLN A 95 -5.50 17.40 6.80
N PHE A 96 -4.98 16.62 7.74
CA PHE A 96 -5.82 15.98 8.76
C PHE A 96 -6.42 17.06 9.69
N PRO A 97 -7.64 16.86 10.21
CA PRO A 97 -8.19 17.75 11.23
C PRO A 97 -7.22 17.87 12.42
N ALA A 98 -6.89 19.10 12.85
CA ALA A 98 -5.91 19.34 13.92
C ALA A 98 -6.25 18.57 15.21
N ARG A 99 -7.55 18.44 15.50
CA ARG A 99 -8.07 17.67 16.64
C ARG A 99 -7.66 16.20 16.66
N VAL A 100 -7.31 15.59 15.53
CA VAL A 100 -6.78 14.22 15.51
C VAL A 100 -5.47 14.16 16.29
N LYS A 101 -4.52 15.04 15.94
CA LYS A 101 -3.22 15.14 16.63
C LYS A 101 -3.39 15.52 18.11
N GLU A 102 -4.29 16.45 18.41
CA GLU A 102 -4.59 16.86 19.80
C GLU A 102 -5.08 15.67 20.64
N ARG A 103 -6.00 14.86 20.11
CA ARG A 103 -6.54 13.69 20.83
C ARG A 103 -5.53 12.58 21.01
N VAL A 104 -4.65 12.35 20.03
CA VAL A 104 -3.49 11.46 20.21
C VAL A 104 -2.59 11.97 21.34
N GLY A 105 -2.36 13.29 21.42
CA GLY A 105 -1.63 13.91 22.52
C GLY A 105 -2.29 13.74 23.89
N TRP A 106 -3.61 13.71 23.96
CA TRP A 106 -4.32 13.36 25.21
C TRP A 106 -4.14 11.90 25.61
N HIS A 107 -4.06 11.00 24.63
CA HIS A 107 -3.82 9.58 24.87
C HIS A 107 -2.37 9.29 25.29
N TYR A 108 -1.42 10.04 24.73
CA TYR A 108 0.00 9.95 25.06
C TYR A 108 0.59 11.29 25.54
N PRO A 109 0.28 11.74 26.78
CA PRO A 109 0.67 13.06 27.28
C PRO A 109 2.19 13.29 27.42
N HIS A 110 2.98 12.22 27.37
CA HIS A 110 4.44 12.27 27.48
C HIS A 110 5.12 12.65 26.15
N LEU A 111 4.39 12.65 25.03
CA LEU A 111 4.94 12.94 23.72
C LEU A 111 4.99 14.45 23.46
N SER A 112 6.10 14.89 22.86
CA SER A 112 6.27 16.24 22.33
C SER A 112 5.49 16.46 21.03
N ASP A 113 5.31 17.73 20.64
CA ASP A 113 4.59 18.07 19.41
C ASP A 113 5.24 17.51 18.13
N ASP A 114 6.57 17.43 18.10
CA ASP A 114 7.33 16.83 17.00
C ASP A 114 7.09 15.32 16.92
N GLN A 115 7.06 14.62 18.05
CA GLN A 115 6.74 13.19 18.11
C GLN A 115 5.30 12.90 17.70
N LEU A 116 4.35 13.74 18.09
CA LEU A 116 2.97 13.66 17.60
C LEU A 116 2.91 13.90 16.08
N SER A 117 3.75 14.78 15.54
CA SER A 117 3.85 15.00 14.09
C SER A 117 4.40 13.77 13.34
N LEU A 118 5.33 13.02 13.94
CA LEU A 118 5.81 11.74 13.40
C LEU A 118 4.67 10.71 13.32
N ILE A 119 3.82 10.62 14.34
CA ILE A 119 2.64 9.74 14.30
C ILE A 119 1.70 10.11 13.16
N MET A 120 1.43 11.41 12.96
CA MET A 120 0.61 11.89 11.84
C MET A 120 1.24 11.60 10.47
N GLN A 121 2.57 11.63 10.38
CA GLN A 121 3.31 11.21 9.19
C GLN A 121 3.17 9.70 8.94
N GLY A 122 3.23 8.89 9.99
CA GLY A 122 2.96 7.45 9.93
C GLY A 122 1.55 7.13 9.47
N LEU A 123 0.55 7.87 9.96
CA LEU A 123 -0.82 7.74 9.49
C LEU A 123 -0.91 7.97 7.98
N ARG A 124 -0.28 9.03 7.48
CA ARG A 124 -0.24 9.30 6.04
C ARG A 124 0.43 8.17 5.25
N GLN A 125 1.58 7.68 5.73
CA GLN A 125 2.30 6.58 5.07
C GLN A 125 1.46 5.30 5.03
N TYR A 126 0.82 4.94 6.14
CA TYR A 126 -0.09 3.78 6.20
C TYR A 126 -1.25 3.92 5.20
N LEU A 127 -1.86 5.10 5.09
CA LEU A 127 -2.95 5.33 4.14
C LEU A 127 -2.48 5.23 2.67
N GLN A 128 -1.21 5.54 2.38
CA GLN A 128 -0.62 5.23 1.07
C GLN A 128 -0.53 3.72 0.83
N PHE A 129 -0.17 2.93 1.85
CA PHE A 129 -0.12 1.46 1.73
C PHE A 129 -1.51 0.87 1.44
N CYS A 130 -2.55 1.41 2.09
CA CYS A 130 -3.94 1.04 1.80
C CYS A 130 -4.36 1.40 0.37
N ASN A 131 -3.92 2.54 -0.16
CA ASN A 131 -4.20 2.95 -1.55
C ASN A 131 -3.45 2.06 -2.57
N THR A 132 -2.23 1.62 -2.27
CA THR A 132 -1.47 0.68 -3.12
C THR A 132 -2.10 -0.72 -3.13
N SER A 133 -2.63 -1.18 -1.99
CA SER A 133 -3.15 -2.54 -1.82
C SER A 133 -4.67 -2.59 -1.85
N ILE A 134 -5.28 -2.27 -3.00
CA ILE A 134 -6.75 -2.17 -3.09
C ILE A 134 -7.46 -3.49 -2.76
N ARG A 135 -6.87 -4.63 -3.14
CA ARG A 135 -7.47 -5.98 -3.06
C ARG A 135 -7.01 -6.80 -1.85
N GLU A 136 -6.01 -6.33 -1.13
CA GLU A 136 -5.38 -7.06 -0.02
C GLU A 136 -5.53 -6.25 1.26
N THR A 137 -5.68 -6.92 2.39
CA THR A 137 -5.69 -6.29 3.70
C THR A 137 -4.26 -5.90 4.09
N VAL A 138 -4.09 -4.69 4.63
CA VAL A 138 -2.82 -4.22 5.20
C VAL A 138 -3.04 -3.99 6.69
N SER A 139 -2.39 -4.78 7.54
CA SER A 139 -2.50 -4.64 8.99
C SER A 139 -1.72 -3.41 9.45
N MET A 140 -2.19 -2.75 10.51
CA MET A 140 -1.48 -1.63 11.13
C MET A 140 -0.37 -2.17 12.06
N PRO A 141 0.92 -1.85 11.81
CA PRO A 141 2.04 -2.34 12.64
C PRO A 141 2.40 -1.39 13.80
N SER A 142 1.72 -0.26 13.97
CA SER A 142 1.97 0.67 15.09
C SER A 142 0.68 0.98 15.84
N ARG A 143 0.73 0.85 17.17
CA ARG A 143 -0.34 1.23 18.08
C ARG A 143 -0.61 2.73 18.02
N ALA A 144 0.42 3.56 18.07
CA ALA A 144 0.24 5.00 18.09
C ALA A 144 -0.40 5.52 16.79
N VAL A 145 -0.01 4.94 15.65
CA VAL A 145 -0.61 5.24 14.35
C VAL A 145 -2.03 4.66 14.24
N ASP A 146 -2.30 3.49 14.82
CA ASP A 146 -3.66 2.93 14.91
C ASP A 146 -4.62 3.87 15.65
N ILE A 147 -4.17 4.45 16.77
CA ILE A 147 -4.96 5.42 17.54
C ILE A 147 -5.20 6.69 16.72
N ALA A 148 -4.18 7.21 16.03
CA ALA A 148 -4.36 8.36 15.14
C ALA A 148 -5.38 8.07 14.02
N TRP A 149 -5.36 6.86 13.45
CA TRP A 149 -6.35 6.45 12.47
C TRP A 149 -7.75 6.33 13.09
N HIS A 150 -7.87 5.75 14.28
CA HIS A 150 -9.11 5.65 15.02
C HIS A 150 -9.72 7.04 15.29
N GLU A 151 -8.92 7.98 15.76
CA GLU A 151 -9.35 9.36 15.98
C GLU A 151 -9.80 10.04 14.68
N PHE A 152 -9.13 9.75 13.56
CA PHE A 152 -9.54 10.29 12.26
C PHE A 152 -10.90 9.75 11.80
N ILE A 153 -11.22 8.49 12.06
CA ILE A 153 -12.52 7.87 11.68
C ILE A 153 -13.70 8.60 12.33
N LEU A 154 -13.51 9.14 13.54
CA LEU A 154 -14.54 9.89 14.25
C LEU A 154 -14.92 11.21 13.56
N PHE A 155 -14.08 11.74 12.67
CA PHE A 155 -14.42 12.86 11.78
C PHE A 155 -15.16 12.34 10.56
N THR A 156 -16.32 11.72 10.77
CA THR A 156 -17.00 10.85 9.79
C THR A 156 -17.20 11.47 8.41
N ARG A 157 -17.52 12.77 8.32
CA ARG A 157 -17.65 13.48 7.04
C ARG A 157 -16.30 13.61 6.32
N ASP A 158 -15.27 14.04 7.04
CA ASP A 158 -13.93 14.26 6.48
C ASP A 158 -13.29 12.90 6.13
N TYR A 159 -13.51 11.89 6.97
CA TYR A 159 -13.08 10.51 6.73
C TYR A 159 -13.75 9.90 5.50
N ASN A 160 -15.06 10.07 5.33
CA ASN A 160 -15.77 9.59 4.14
C ASN A 160 -15.23 10.27 2.87
N GLN A 161 -15.09 11.60 2.89
CA GLN A 161 -14.53 12.34 1.75
C GLN A 161 -13.09 11.92 1.45
N PHE A 162 -12.27 11.70 2.48
CA PHE A 162 -10.92 11.20 2.32
C PHE A 162 -10.91 9.80 1.67
N CYS A 163 -11.77 8.89 2.14
CA CYS A 163 -11.87 7.54 1.58
C CYS A 163 -12.27 7.57 0.10
N GLU A 164 -13.26 8.38 -0.27
CA GLU A 164 -13.70 8.51 -1.66
C GLU A 164 -12.60 9.06 -2.58
N ARG A 165 -11.88 10.09 -2.13
CA ARG A 165 -10.90 10.81 -2.96
C ARG A 165 -9.51 10.20 -2.93
N GLY A 166 -9.05 9.76 -1.77
CA GLY A 166 -7.71 9.23 -1.53
C GLY A 166 -7.60 7.74 -1.72
N ILE A 167 -8.58 6.97 -1.25
CA ILE A 167 -8.54 5.50 -1.35
C ILE A 167 -9.36 5.01 -2.55
N GLY A 168 -10.43 5.71 -2.91
CA GLY A 168 -11.39 5.31 -3.94
C GLY A 168 -12.45 4.31 -3.48
N ARG A 169 -12.48 4.00 -2.18
CA ARG A 169 -13.48 3.18 -1.50
C ARG A 169 -13.47 3.50 -0.02
N PHE A 170 -14.54 3.16 0.69
CA PHE A 170 -14.53 3.23 2.15
C PHE A 170 -13.48 2.27 2.71
N LEU A 171 -12.61 2.80 3.57
CA LEU A 171 -11.59 2.02 4.25
C LEU A 171 -12.14 1.63 5.63
N HIS A 172 -12.55 0.37 5.78
CA HIS A 172 -13.05 -0.14 7.05
C HIS A 172 -11.89 -0.39 8.02
N HIS A 173 -12.00 0.15 9.22
CA HIS A 173 -11.15 -0.23 10.35
C HIS A 173 -11.80 -1.42 11.06
N LEU A 174 -11.07 -2.53 11.17
CA LEU A 174 -11.50 -3.70 11.92
C LEU A 174 -10.67 -3.74 13.20
N PRO A 175 -11.26 -3.47 14.38
CA PRO A 175 -10.50 -3.52 15.62
C PRO A 175 -10.00 -4.95 15.88
N ALA A 176 -8.88 -5.07 16.59
CA ALA A 176 -8.20 -6.33 16.90
C ALA A 176 -9.04 -7.36 17.69
N GLY A 177 -10.27 -7.01 18.11
CA GLY A 177 -11.24 -7.91 18.76
C GLY A 177 -12.37 -8.42 17.85
N GLY A 178 -12.35 -8.11 16.55
CA GLY A 178 -13.31 -8.66 15.58
C GLY A 178 -13.04 -10.11 15.23
N THR A 179 -13.96 -10.76 14.50
CA THR A 179 -13.80 -12.13 13.97
C THR A 179 -12.83 -12.16 12.80
N VAL A 180 -11.57 -11.80 13.01
CA VAL A 180 -10.49 -11.93 12.02
C VAL A 180 -9.62 -13.11 12.45
N SER A 181 -9.35 -14.05 11.53
CA SER A 181 -8.49 -15.19 11.86
C SER A 181 -7.05 -14.72 12.08
N PRO A 182 -6.27 -15.38 12.96
CA PRO A 182 -4.86 -15.05 13.16
C PRO A 182 -4.05 -15.01 11.86
N GLY A 183 -4.33 -15.92 10.91
CA GLY A 183 -3.65 -15.95 9.61
C GLY A 183 -3.90 -14.70 8.76
N MET A 184 -5.11 -14.12 8.78
CA MET A 184 -5.39 -12.87 8.05
C MET A 184 -4.64 -11.67 8.64
N ILE A 185 -4.47 -11.63 9.96
CA ILE A 185 -3.69 -10.58 10.64
C ILE A 185 -2.22 -10.69 10.23
N GLU A 186 -1.69 -11.91 10.22
CA GLU A 186 -0.32 -12.22 9.83
C GLU A 186 -0.05 -11.88 8.35
N ASP A 187 -0.95 -12.26 7.44
CA ASP A 187 -0.87 -11.90 6.01
C ASP A 187 -0.88 -10.38 5.81
N GLY A 188 -1.76 -9.67 6.53
CA GLY A 188 -1.83 -8.22 6.46
C GLY A 188 -0.60 -7.53 7.03
N LEU A 189 0.02 -8.09 8.07
CA LEU A 189 1.24 -7.55 8.68
C LEU A 189 2.45 -7.82 7.78
N ARG A 190 2.52 -9.00 7.18
CA ARG A 190 3.46 -9.33 6.10
C ARG A 190 3.33 -8.34 4.95
N LYS A 191 2.11 -8.03 4.50
CA LYS A 191 1.92 -7.04 3.44
C LYS A 191 2.41 -5.66 3.83
N ALA A 192 2.12 -5.22 5.06
CA ALA A 192 2.62 -3.95 5.60
C ALA A 192 4.15 -3.92 5.62
N TRP A 193 4.81 -5.02 6.02
CA TRP A 193 6.26 -5.16 6.00
C TRP A 193 6.85 -4.99 4.60
N LEU A 194 6.31 -5.70 3.62
CA LEU A 194 6.80 -5.64 2.23
C LEU A 194 6.69 -4.22 1.67
N LEU A 195 5.55 -3.56 1.89
CA LEU A 195 5.32 -2.18 1.45
C LEU A 195 6.21 -1.18 2.18
N ALA A 196 6.42 -1.34 3.48
CA ALA A 196 7.27 -0.45 4.26
C ALA A 196 8.74 -0.58 3.87
N CYS A 197 9.23 -1.81 3.68
CA CYS A 197 10.58 -2.06 3.19
C CYS A 197 10.77 -1.51 1.77
N GLU A 198 9.82 -1.75 0.85
CA GLU A 198 9.87 -1.18 -0.50
C GLU A 198 9.87 0.36 -0.48
N TRP A 199 8.99 0.94 0.35
CA TRP A 199 8.90 2.38 0.52
C TRP A 199 10.24 2.96 0.96
N GLU A 200 10.90 2.35 1.95
CA GLU A 200 12.12 2.90 2.52
C GLU A 200 13.43 2.39 1.88
N GLY A 201 13.33 1.58 0.81
CA GLY A 201 14.50 0.98 0.16
C GLY A 201 15.27 0.00 1.05
N ILE A 202 14.58 -0.69 1.97
CA ILE A 202 15.14 -1.70 2.87
C ILE A 202 15.00 -3.08 2.21
N ASP A 203 16.04 -3.92 2.33
CA ASP A 203 15.94 -5.32 1.90
C ASP A 203 14.90 -6.07 2.75
N GLN A 204 13.91 -6.67 2.08
CA GLN A 204 12.77 -7.30 2.74
C GLN A 204 13.15 -8.55 3.55
N LYS A 205 14.17 -9.30 3.11
CA LYS A 205 14.58 -10.60 3.68
C LYS A 205 15.71 -10.46 4.70
N SER A 206 16.54 -9.45 4.53
CA SER A 206 17.70 -9.17 5.38
C SER A 206 17.73 -7.67 5.72
N PRO A 207 16.73 -7.19 6.50
CA PRO A 207 16.59 -5.78 6.83
C PRO A 207 17.77 -5.31 7.69
N CYS A 208 18.41 -4.20 7.31
CA CYS A 208 19.45 -3.58 8.14
C CYS A 208 18.89 -2.77 9.31
N ARG A 209 17.59 -2.45 9.28
CA ARG A 209 16.83 -1.72 10.31
C ARG A 209 15.34 -2.00 10.16
N LEU A 210 14.55 -1.70 11.19
CA LEU A 210 13.10 -1.75 11.10
C LEU A 210 12.59 -0.60 10.20
N PRO A 211 11.59 -0.85 9.34
CA PRO A 211 10.87 0.22 8.67
C PRO A 211 10.16 1.13 9.70
N PHE A 212 9.94 2.39 9.33
CA PHE A 212 9.40 3.45 10.19
C PHE A 212 8.14 3.04 10.95
N LEU A 213 7.12 2.52 10.26
CA LEU A 213 5.86 2.12 10.91
C LEU A 213 6.03 0.97 11.91
N PHE A 214 7.08 0.14 11.77
CA PHE A 214 7.40 -0.95 12.70
C PHE A 214 8.31 -0.48 13.84
N ALA A 215 9.03 0.63 13.66
CA ALA A 215 9.99 1.17 14.63
C ALA A 215 9.39 2.24 15.54
N ILE A 216 8.37 2.98 15.06
CA ILE A 216 7.89 4.21 15.70
C ILE A 216 7.41 3.99 17.14
N ASP A 217 6.71 2.88 17.42
CA ASP A 217 6.19 2.60 18.76
C ASP A 217 7.32 2.45 19.79
N ALA A 218 8.33 1.63 19.46
CA ALA A 218 9.48 1.42 20.32
C ALA A 218 10.28 2.71 20.50
N ALA A 219 10.47 3.47 19.42
CA ALA A 219 11.32 4.65 19.45
C ALA A 219 10.67 5.88 20.13
N LEU A 220 9.33 5.93 20.17
CA LEU A 220 8.58 6.92 20.95
C LEU A 220 8.29 6.46 22.39
N ASN A 221 8.75 5.26 22.78
CA ASN A 221 8.45 4.64 24.08
C ASN A 221 6.94 4.52 24.35
N ILE A 222 6.17 4.09 23.34
CA ILE A 222 4.72 3.89 23.46
C ILE A 222 4.43 2.74 24.43
N PRO A 223 3.74 2.99 25.57
CA PRO A 223 3.56 1.98 26.63
C PRO A 223 2.82 0.71 26.20
N ASP A 224 1.90 0.84 25.25
CA ASP A 224 1.07 -0.24 24.70
C ASP A 224 1.41 -0.55 23.22
N GLY A 225 2.63 -0.18 22.83
CA GLY A 225 3.18 -0.34 21.48
C GLY A 225 3.36 -1.80 21.06
N PHE A 226 3.44 -2.02 19.76
CA PHE A 226 3.69 -3.35 19.21
C PHE A 226 5.19 -3.65 19.16
N PRO A 227 5.66 -4.76 19.77
CA PRO A 227 7.06 -5.15 19.70
C PRO A 227 7.37 -5.78 18.33
N HIS A 228 8.43 -5.29 17.68
CA HIS A 228 8.95 -5.82 16.43
C HIS A 228 10.47 -6.07 16.53
N SER A 229 10.95 -7.10 15.83
CA SER A 229 12.36 -7.49 15.77
C SER A 229 12.83 -7.55 14.31
N LEU A 230 14.14 -7.36 14.09
CA LEU A 230 14.78 -7.60 12.80
C LEU A 230 14.77 -9.08 12.42
N ASP A 231 14.87 -9.95 13.42
CA ASP A 231 14.68 -11.38 13.26
C ASP A 231 13.17 -11.67 13.26
N ASN A 232 12.57 -11.59 12.08
CA ASN A 232 11.16 -11.86 11.84
C ASN A 232 10.98 -12.69 10.57
N ASP A 233 9.79 -13.27 10.41
CA ASP A 233 9.42 -14.14 9.30
C ASP A 233 8.45 -13.48 8.30
N TYR A 234 8.28 -12.15 8.38
CA TYR A 234 7.34 -11.43 7.52
C TYR A 234 7.66 -11.64 6.03
N ALA A 235 8.93 -11.66 5.64
CA ALA A 235 9.32 -11.87 4.25
C ALA A 235 9.37 -13.35 3.81
N THR A 236 9.51 -14.29 4.75
CA THR A 236 9.78 -15.71 4.45
C THR A 236 8.53 -16.59 4.42
N LYS A 237 7.45 -16.24 5.15
CA LYS A 237 6.17 -16.99 5.16
C LYS A 237 5.32 -16.88 3.87
N GLY A 238 5.90 -16.43 2.77
CA GLY A 238 5.20 -16.28 1.49
C GLY A 238 5.09 -17.59 0.69
N GLY A 239 4.24 -18.52 1.12
CA GLY A 239 3.94 -19.70 0.32
C GLY A 239 2.85 -20.59 0.90
N THR A 240 1.72 -20.67 0.17
CA THR A 240 0.72 -21.77 0.22
C THR A 240 -0.50 -21.56 1.14
N ALA A 241 -1.31 -20.54 0.84
CA ALA A 241 -2.76 -20.74 0.94
C ALA A 241 -3.24 -21.45 -0.36
N CYS A 242 -2.83 -22.71 -0.54
CA CYS A 242 -3.61 -23.60 -1.39
C CYS A 242 -4.91 -23.83 -0.63
N GLY A 243 -6.01 -23.31 -1.16
CA GLY A 243 -7.33 -23.79 -0.79
C GLY A 243 -7.34 -25.30 -1.00
N GLY A 244 -7.26 -26.05 0.09
CA GLY A 244 -7.52 -27.48 0.14
C GLY A 244 -9.00 -27.72 -0.15
N GLY A 245 -9.37 -27.54 -1.41
CA GLY A 245 -10.64 -27.96 -1.96
C GLY A 245 -10.60 -29.46 -2.22
N GLY A 246 -11.16 -30.21 -1.27
CA GLY A 246 -12.07 -31.30 -1.60
C GLY A 246 -11.51 -32.68 -1.96
N CYS A 247 -12.24 -33.67 -1.43
CA CYS A 247 -12.37 -35.07 -1.85
C CYS A 247 -11.28 -36.08 -1.47
N GLY A 248 -11.53 -36.76 -0.34
CA GLY A 248 -12.09 -38.13 -0.40
C GLY A 248 -11.08 -39.28 -0.49
N GLY A 249 -11.20 -40.24 0.43
CA GLY A 249 -10.67 -41.58 0.24
C GLY A 249 -10.31 -42.33 1.51
N CYS A 250 -11.26 -43.10 2.04
CA CYS A 250 -11.01 -44.22 2.95
C CYS A 250 -10.23 -45.36 2.27
N GLY A 251 -9.56 -46.18 3.09
CA GLY A 251 -9.01 -47.49 2.72
C GLY A 251 -7.49 -47.43 2.54
N GLY A 252 -6.65 -48.14 3.30
CA GLY A 252 -6.81 -49.44 3.93
C GLY A 252 -5.58 -50.26 3.53
N GLY A 253 -5.10 -51.12 4.43
CA GLY A 253 -4.18 -52.20 4.04
C GLY A 253 -2.91 -52.33 4.87
N CYS A 254 -2.92 -53.39 5.69
CA CYS A 254 -1.81 -54.14 6.27
C CYS A 254 -1.04 -53.50 7.44
#